data_AF-A0A0J6ZLG5-F1
#
_entry.id   AF-A0A0J6ZLG5-F1
#
_cell.length_a   1.000
_cell.length_b   1.000
_cell.length_c   1.000
_cell.angle_alpha   90.00
_cell.angle_beta   90.00
_cell.angle_gamma   90.00
#
_symmetry.space_group_name_H-M   'P 1'
#
loop_
_entity.id
_entity.type
_entity.pdbx_description
1 polymer ?
#
loop_
_entity_poly.entity_id
_entity_poly.type
_entity_poly.pdbx_seq_one_letter_code
_entity_poly.pdbx_strand_id
1 'polypeptide(L)'
;MLTPMDIHNKEFKRGFRGYSEEDVDAFMDSIAGDYEKVYREYCELKERCDKLQDKLTQYEKMEATMNSTLMLAQQTAENVKVSARKEADLILQETENKKKQMMNETTMSLQSSQQEVEKLKAQTHAFRAKCRAILTSQLRLLDDMVLDAEEPAPAAQQKPAEKRAGANT
;
A
#
# COMPACT_ATOMS: atom_id res chain seq x y z
N MET A 1 -5.66 -74.39 0.28
CA MET A 1 -5.43 -74.83 -1.10
C MET A 1 -4.46 -75.98 -1.04
N LEU A 2 -4.73 -77.10 -1.71
CA LEU A 2 -3.73 -78.16 -1.86
C LEU A 2 -2.52 -77.60 -2.60
N THR A 3 -1.34 -78.03 -2.19
CA THR A 3 -0.08 -77.81 -2.91
C THR A 3 0.17 -78.96 -3.88
N PRO A 4 1.04 -78.78 -4.89
CA PRO A 4 1.48 -79.90 -5.73
C PRO A 4 2.01 -81.09 -4.92
N MET A 5 2.67 -80.82 -3.79
CA MET A 5 3.13 -81.86 -2.86
C MET A 5 2.00 -82.59 -2.14
N ASP A 6 0.87 -81.93 -1.86
CA ASP A 6 -0.29 -82.58 -1.26
C ASP A 6 -0.99 -83.54 -2.24
N ILE A 7 -0.82 -83.33 -3.56
CA ILE A 7 -1.29 -84.25 -4.61
C ILE A 7 -0.36 -85.46 -4.71
N HIS A 8 0.95 -85.25 -4.67
CA HIS A 8 1.94 -86.32 -4.74
C HIS A 8 1.91 -87.25 -3.53
N ASN A 9 1.68 -86.70 -2.32
CA ASN A 9 1.61 -87.48 -1.08
C ASN A 9 0.21 -88.08 -0.82
N LYS A 10 -0.70 -88.07 -1.80
CA LYS A 10 -2.07 -88.53 -1.61
C LYS A 10 -2.18 -90.04 -1.69
N GLU A 11 -2.40 -90.69 -0.55
CA GLU A 11 -2.68 -92.13 -0.52
C GLU A 11 -4.17 -92.43 -0.75
N PHE A 12 -4.45 -93.43 -1.60
CA PHE A 12 -5.79 -93.92 -1.89
C PHE A 12 -6.07 -95.24 -1.15
N LYS A 13 -7.32 -95.42 -0.68
CA LYS A 13 -7.74 -96.68 -0.03
C LYS A 13 -8.03 -97.76 -1.08
N ARG A 14 -7.49 -98.97 -0.87
CA ARG A 14 -7.76 -100.13 -1.74
C ARG A 14 -9.18 -100.67 -1.50
N GLY A 15 -9.89 -101.01 -2.58
CA GLY A 15 -11.24 -101.58 -2.55
C GLY A 15 -11.42 -102.69 -3.58
N PHE A 16 -12.33 -103.64 -3.33
CA PHE A 16 -12.60 -104.75 -4.26
C PHE A 16 -13.29 -104.21 -5.52
N ARG A 17 -12.60 -104.27 -6.69
CA ARG A 17 -12.91 -103.60 -7.98
C ARG A 17 -12.56 -102.10 -8.08
N GLY A 18 -11.34 -101.72 -7.67
CA GLY A 18 -10.79 -100.37 -7.86
C GLY A 18 -10.13 -100.14 -9.23
N TYR A 19 -9.72 -98.89 -9.48
CA TYR A 19 -8.86 -98.52 -10.61
C TYR A 19 -7.45 -99.13 -10.46
N SER A 20 -6.73 -99.31 -11.58
CA SER A 20 -5.34 -99.76 -11.57
C SER A 20 -4.45 -98.73 -10.88
N GLU A 21 -3.61 -99.16 -9.94
CA GLU A 21 -2.71 -98.27 -9.20
C GLU A 21 -1.71 -97.59 -10.13
N GLU A 22 -1.14 -98.33 -11.10
CA GLU A 22 -0.19 -97.79 -12.08
C GLU A 22 -0.79 -96.69 -12.96
N ASP A 23 -2.05 -96.86 -13.41
CA ASP A 23 -2.74 -95.86 -14.24
C ASP A 23 -3.12 -94.61 -13.41
N VAL A 24 -3.48 -94.82 -12.14
CA VAL A 24 -3.81 -93.73 -11.21
C VAL A 24 -2.55 -92.93 -10.87
N ASP A 25 -1.43 -93.58 -10.59
CA ASP A 25 -0.17 -92.93 -10.26
C ASP A 25 0.36 -92.11 -11.45
N ALA A 26 0.36 -92.67 -12.67
CA ALA A 26 0.75 -91.95 -13.88
C ALA A 26 -0.13 -90.70 -14.14
N PHE A 27 -1.43 -90.80 -13.85
CA PHE A 27 -2.35 -89.66 -13.96
C PHE A 27 -2.13 -88.62 -12.85
N MET A 28 -1.86 -89.05 -11.60
CA MET A 28 -1.55 -88.16 -10.49
C MET A 28 -0.25 -87.38 -10.74
N ASP A 29 0.78 -88.00 -11.31
CA ASP A 29 2.03 -87.33 -11.68
C ASP A 29 1.80 -86.26 -12.76
N SER A 30 0.97 -86.55 -13.76
CA SER A 30 0.59 -85.57 -14.79
C SER A 30 -0.19 -84.40 -14.18
N ILE A 31 -1.16 -84.67 -13.29
CA ILE A 31 -1.93 -83.63 -12.60
C ILE A 31 -1.03 -82.79 -11.69
N ALA A 32 -0.13 -83.43 -10.94
CA ALA A 32 0.78 -82.73 -10.04
C ALA A 32 1.69 -81.76 -10.82
N GLY A 33 2.22 -82.21 -11.98
CA GLY A 33 3.05 -81.38 -12.85
C GLY A 33 2.31 -80.18 -13.46
N ASP A 34 1.09 -80.37 -13.96
CA ASP A 34 0.30 -79.26 -14.52
C ASP A 34 -0.22 -78.32 -13.42
N TYR A 35 -0.59 -78.87 -12.26
CA TYR A 35 -0.99 -78.08 -11.11
C TYR A 35 0.18 -77.25 -10.54
N GLU A 36 1.41 -77.77 -10.57
CA GLU A 36 2.60 -77.00 -10.19
C GLU A 36 2.80 -75.78 -11.09
N LYS A 37 2.66 -75.93 -12.42
CA LYS A 37 2.76 -74.82 -13.37
C LYS A 37 1.72 -73.75 -13.06
N VAL A 38 0.45 -74.15 -12.93
CA VAL A 38 -0.65 -73.22 -12.62
C VAL A 38 -0.45 -72.55 -11.27
N TYR A 39 0.01 -73.29 -10.26
CA TYR A 39 0.27 -72.75 -8.93
C TYR A 39 1.40 -71.72 -8.95
N ARG A 40 2.46 -71.97 -9.72
CA ARG A 40 3.58 -71.02 -9.90
C ARG A 40 3.10 -69.73 -10.57
N GLU A 41 2.34 -69.84 -11.66
CA GLU A 41 1.75 -68.68 -12.34
C GLU A 41 0.80 -67.90 -11.43
N TYR A 42 -0.01 -68.59 -10.63
CA TYR A 42 -0.89 -67.96 -9.64
C TYR A 42 -0.09 -67.17 -8.60
N CYS A 43 0.99 -67.73 -8.07
CA CYS A 43 1.86 -67.03 -7.12
C CYS A 43 2.49 -65.79 -7.74
N GLU A 44 3.03 -65.89 -8.97
CA GLU A 44 3.61 -64.75 -9.69
C GLU A 44 2.57 -63.65 -9.97
N LEU A 45 1.37 -64.05 -10.41
CA LEU A 45 0.29 -63.12 -10.72
C LEU A 45 -0.20 -62.42 -9.45
N LYS A 46 -0.34 -63.17 -8.35
CA LYS A 46 -0.71 -62.62 -7.05
C LYS A 46 0.32 -61.61 -6.56
N GLU A 47 1.60 -61.93 -6.65
CA GLU A 47 2.67 -60.99 -6.28
C GLU A 47 2.65 -59.72 -7.15
N ARG A 48 2.36 -59.85 -8.46
CA ARG A 48 2.18 -58.70 -9.35
C ARG A 48 0.97 -57.86 -8.95
N CYS A 49 -0.16 -58.49 -8.63
CA CYS A 49 -1.36 -57.80 -8.16
C CYS A 49 -1.09 -57.02 -6.88
N ASP A 50 -0.44 -57.64 -5.90
CA ASP A 50 -0.08 -57.00 -4.63
C ASP A 50 0.83 -55.78 -4.88
N LYS A 51 1.86 -55.91 -5.72
CA LYS A 51 2.74 -54.80 -6.10
C LYS A 51 2.00 -53.66 -6.83
N LEU A 52 1.03 -53.98 -7.66
CA LEU A 52 0.22 -52.97 -8.37
C LEU A 52 -0.73 -52.26 -7.41
N GLN A 53 -1.33 -52.99 -6.46
CA GLN A 53 -2.17 -52.44 -5.41
C GLN A 53 -1.39 -51.44 -4.52
N ASP A 54 -0.16 -51.80 -4.14
CA ASP A 54 0.72 -50.92 -3.35
C ASP A 54 1.08 -49.63 -4.11
N LYS A 55 1.37 -49.73 -5.42
CA LYS A 55 1.62 -48.55 -6.26
C LYS A 55 0.38 -47.68 -6.39
N LEU A 56 -0.79 -48.29 -6.57
CA LEU A 56 -2.05 -47.55 -6.71
C LEU A 56 -2.36 -46.76 -5.45
N THR A 57 -2.25 -47.38 -4.28
CA THR A 57 -2.44 -46.68 -2.99
C THR A 57 -1.40 -45.57 -2.77
N GLN A 58 -0.16 -45.75 -3.22
CA GLN A 58 0.85 -44.69 -3.21
C GLN A 58 0.46 -43.51 -4.12
N TYR A 59 -0.04 -43.80 -5.33
CA TYR A 59 -0.49 -42.77 -6.26
C TYR A 59 -1.71 -42.01 -5.74
N GLU A 60 -2.70 -42.70 -5.18
CA GLU A 60 -3.87 -42.07 -4.55
C GLU A 60 -3.46 -41.13 -3.42
N LYS A 61 -2.51 -41.55 -2.56
CA LYS A 61 -1.98 -40.69 -1.49
C LYS A 61 -1.26 -39.46 -2.05
N MET A 62 -0.48 -39.64 -3.11
CA MET A 62 0.24 -38.55 -3.76
C MET A 62 -0.73 -37.56 -4.41
N GLU A 63 -1.77 -38.05 -5.09
CA GLU A 63 -2.83 -37.25 -5.69
C GLU A 63 -3.59 -36.45 -4.63
N ALA A 64 -3.99 -37.09 -3.52
CA ALA A 64 -4.67 -36.40 -2.42
C ALA A 64 -3.80 -35.28 -1.82
N THR A 65 -2.50 -35.53 -1.67
CA THR A 65 -1.54 -34.52 -1.20
C THR A 65 -1.42 -33.37 -2.20
N MET A 66 -1.26 -33.68 -3.48
CA MET A 66 -1.14 -32.68 -4.54
C MET A 66 -2.40 -31.81 -4.65
N ASN A 67 -3.59 -32.40 -4.60
CA ASN A 67 -4.86 -31.67 -4.59
C ASN A 67 -4.97 -30.75 -3.37
N SER A 68 -4.59 -31.24 -2.18
CA SER A 68 -4.57 -30.42 -0.96
C SER A 68 -3.59 -29.25 -1.07
N THR A 69 -2.39 -29.48 -1.62
CA THR A 69 -1.40 -28.43 -1.86
C THR A 69 -1.88 -27.40 -2.88
N LEU A 70 -2.52 -27.83 -3.98
CA LEU A 70 -3.09 -26.93 -4.98
C LEU A 70 -4.20 -26.06 -4.39
N MET A 71 -5.10 -26.65 -3.59
CA MET A 71 -6.13 -25.89 -2.88
C MET A 71 -5.52 -24.86 -1.93
N LEU A 72 -4.51 -25.25 -1.14
CA LEU A 72 -3.81 -24.34 -0.23
C LEU A 72 -3.12 -23.20 -0.99
N ALA A 73 -2.46 -23.50 -2.10
CA ALA A 73 -1.83 -22.51 -2.95
C ALA A 73 -2.85 -21.52 -3.53
N GLN A 74 -4.00 -22.01 -4.01
CA GLN A 74 -5.09 -21.18 -4.52
C GLN A 74 -5.67 -20.28 -3.42
N GLN A 75 -5.95 -20.84 -2.23
CA GLN A 75 -6.46 -20.08 -1.10
C GLN A 75 -5.44 -19.01 -0.65
N THR A 76 -4.16 -19.35 -0.62
CA THR A 76 -3.10 -18.40 -0.26
C THR A 76 -3.00 -17.27 -1.29
N ALA A 77 -3.04 -17.60 -2.58
CA ALA A 77 -3.02 -16.61 -3.64
C ALA A 77 -4.22 -15.64 -3.55
N GLU A 78 -5.43 -16.15 -3.31
CA GLU A 78 -6.61 -15.31 -3.15
C GLU A 78 -6.53 -14.45 -1.87
N ASN A 79 -6.05 -15.01 -0.76
CA ASN A 79 -5.83 -14.27 0.48
C ASN A 79 -4.82 -13.13 0.29
N VAL A 80 -3.70 -13.37 -0.43
CA VAL A 80 -2.71 -12.33 -0.75
C VAL A 80 -3.35 -11.22 -1.58
N LYS A 81 -4.14 -11.58 -2.59
CA LYS A 81 -4.84 -10.61 -3.45
C LYS A 81 -5.87 -9.78 -2.68
N VAL A 82 -6.65 -10.40 -1.80
CA VAL A 82 -7.63 -9.69 -0.96
C VAL A 82 -6.93 -8.75 0.02
N SER A 83 -5.86 -9.20 0.67
CA SER A 83 -5.08 -8.38 1.60
C SER A 83 -4.43 -7.19 0.89
N ALA A 84 -3.81 -7.40 -0.28
CA ALA A 84 -3.21 -6.32 -1.06
C ALA A 84 -4.25 -5.27 -1.51
N ARG A 85 -5.46 -5.70 -1.87
CA ARG A 85 -6.57 -4.78 -2.19
C ARG A 85 -6.99 -3.95 -0.98
N LYS A 86 -7.19 -4.59 0.17
CA LYS A 86 -7.54 -3.87 1.42
C LYS A 86 -6.46 -2.87 1.82
N GLU A 87 -5.19 -3.25 1.71
CA GLU A 87 -4.06 -2.37 2.02
C GLU A 87 -4.01 -1.18 1.05
N ALA A 88 -4.22 -1.41 -0.25
CA ALA A 88 -4.32 -0.34 -1.23
C ALA A 88 -5.47 0.63 -0.93
N ASP A 89 -6.65 0.12 -0.57
CA ASP A 89 -7.81 0.95 -0.21
C ASP A 89 -7.52 1.80 1.04
N LEU A 90 -6.87 1.23 2.06
CA LEU A 90 -6.45 1.96 3.26
C LEU A 90 -5.43 3.06 2.94
N ILE A 91 -4.43 2.77 2.09
CA ILE A 91 -3.44 3.76 1.66
C ILE A 91 -4.11 4.91 0.91
N LEU A 92 -5.08 4.61 0.03
CA LEU A 92 -5.84 5.63 -0.69
C LEU A 92 -6.62 6.51 0.28
N GLN A 93 -7.35 5.90 1.22
CA GLN A 93 -8.12 6.63 2.22
C GLN A 93 -7.24 7.52 3.11
N GLU A 94 -6.11 7.01 3.59
CA GLU A 94 -5.15 7.80 4.36
C GLU A 94 -4.58 8.96 3.55
N THR A 95 -4.25 8.71 2.28
CA THR A 95 -3.68 9.72 1.39
C THR A 95 -4.70 10.84 1.12
N GLU A 96 -5.97 10.50 0.90
CA GLU A 96 -7.05 11.47 0.74
C GLU A 96 -7.24 12.32 2.00
N ASN A 97 -7.22 11.70 3.18
CA ASN A 97 -7.31 12.40 4.45
C ASN A 97 -6.12 13.34 4.68
N LYS A 98 -4.88 12.87 4.45
CA LYS A 98 -3.65 13.68 4.55
C LYS A 98 -3.68 14.84 3.55
N LYS A 99 -4.09 14.60 2.30
CA LYS A 99 -4.26 15.64 1.28
C LYS A 99 -5.25 16.70 1.73
N LYS A 100 -6.41 16.29 2.25
CA LYS A 100 -7.44 17.22 2.75
C LYS A 100 -6.92 18.06 3.91
N GLN A 101 -6.22 17.44 4.85
CA GLN A 101 -5.60 18.14 5.98
C GLN A 101 -4.57 19.17 5.51
N MET A 102 -3.66 18.79 4.62
CA MET A 102 -2.64 19.69 4.06
C MET A 102 -3.26 20.85 3.29
N MET A 103 -4.33 20.60 2.52
CA MET A 103 -5.02 21.65 1.77
C MET A 103 -5.74 22.64 2.70
N ASN A 104 -6.35 22.15 3.77
CA ASN A 104 -6.96 23.00 4.80
C ASN A 104 -5.90 23.86 5.50
N GLU A 105 -4.77 23.25 5.90
CA GLU A 105 -3.67 23.96 6.56
C GLU A 105 -3.07 25.04 5.65
N THR A 106 -2.82 24.71 4.38
CA THR A 106 -2.32 25.66 3.38
C THR A 106 -3.31 26.81 3.17
N THR A 107 -4.62 26.52 3.13
CA THR A 107 -5.66 27.55 2.97
C THR A 107 -5.70 28.48 4.18
N MET A 108 -5.59 27.94 5.39
CA MET A 108 -5.56 28.73 6.62
C MET A 108 -4.31 29.62 6.70
N SER A 109 -3.14 29.08 6.35
CA SER A 109 -1.89 29.83 6.28
C SER A 109 -1.94 30.94 5.21
N LEU A 110 -2.54 30.66 4.06
CA LEU A 110 -2.74 31.66 3.01
C LEU A 110 -3.64 32.80 3.50
N GLN A 111 -4.75 32.47 4.18
CA GLN A 111 -5.64 33.48 4.76
C GLN A 111 -4.96 34.31 5.83
N SER A 112 -4.20 33.70 6.75
CA SER A 112 -3.47 34.45 7.78
C SER A 112 -2.41 35.36 7.16
N SER A 113 -1.66 34.86 6.17
CA SER A 113 -0.66 35.66 5.45
C SER A 113 -1.32 36.83 4.71
N GLN A 114 -2.47 36.61 4.07
CA GLN A 114 -3.24 37.67 3.41
C GLN A 114 -3.68 38.75 4.41
N GLN A 115 -4.19 38.35 5.58
CA GLN A 115 -4.58 39.28 6.66
C GLN A 115 -3.38 40.08 7.18
N GLU A 116 -2.22 39.45 7.33
CA GLU A 116 -0.98 40.14 7.73
C GLU A 116 -0.55 41.16 6.69
N VAL A 117 -0.60 40.82 5.40
CA VAL A 117 -0.29 41.75 4.30
C VAL A 117 -1.24 42.94 4.31
N GLU A 118 -2.55 42.72 4.50
CA GLU A 118 -3.53 43.80 4.58
C GLU A 118 -3.30 44.72 5.79
N LYS A 119 -3.01 44.13 6.95
CA LYS A 119 -2.68 44.87 8.16
C LYS A 119 -1.42 45.72 7.98
N LEU A 120 -0.38 45.17 7.35
CA LEU A 120 0.87 45.88 7.08
C LEU A 120 0.65 47.04 6.12
N LYS A 121 -0.13 46.84 5.04
CA LYS A 121 -0.52 47.91 4.12
C LYS A 121 -1.28 49.02 4.83
N ALA A 122 -2.24 48.69 5.68
CA ALA A 122 -3.00 49.67 6.47
C ALA A 122 -2.08 50.48 7.39
N GLN A 123 -1.13 49.82 8.06
CA GLN A 123 -0.13 50.49 8.90
C GLN A 123 0.77 51.42 8.08
N THR A 124 1.25 50.99 6.91
CA THR A 124 2.05 51.85 6.00
C THR A 124 1.25 53.07 5.54
N HIS A 125 -0.02 52.90 5.16
CA HIS A 125 -0.89 54.02 4.79
C HIS A 125 -1.09 55.00 5.95
N ALA A 126 -1.38 54.50 7.15
CA ALA A 126 -1.55 55.32 8.34
C ALA A 126 -0.27 56.08 8.72
N PHE A 127 0.89 55.43 8.62
CA PHE A 127 2.19 56.06 8.86
C PHE A 127 2.46 57.17 7.84
N ARG A 128 2.25 56.90 6.55
CA ARG A 128 2.40 57.90 5.48
C ARG A 128 1.48 59.11 5.69
N ALA A 129 0.24 58.89 6.13
CA ALA A 129 -0.69 59.96 6.45
C ALA A 129 -0.22 60.81 7.64
N LYS A 130 0.28 60.16 8.71
CA LYS A 130 0.87 60.86 9.88
C LYS A 130 2.08 61.71 9.49
N CYS A 131 3.03 61.17 8.73
CA CYS A 131 4.19 61.93 8.26
C CYS A 131 3.78 63.14 7.43
N ARG A 132 2.81 62.97 6.52
CA ARG A 132 2.27 64.08 5.73
C ARG A 132 1.65 65.16 6.61
N ALA A 133 0.80 64.78 7.57
CA ALA A 133 0.15 65.72 8.48
C ALA A 133 1.18 66.52 9.30
N ILE A 134 2.22 65.86 9.82
CA ILE A 134 3.31 66.52 10.54
C ILE A 134 4.02 67.52 9.63
N LEU A 135 4.45 67.10 8.44
CA LEU A 135 5.16 67.98 7.51
C LEU A 135 4.31 69.17 7.04
N THR A 136 3.02 68.96 6.74
CA THR A 136 2.10 70.05 6.39
C THR A 136 1.91 71.02 7.56
N SER A 137 1.83 70.51 8.79
CA SER A 137 1.77 71.37 9.98
C SER A 137 3.05 72.19 10.14
N GLN A 138 4.23 71.62 9.89
CA GLN A 138 5.51 72.33 9.99
C GLN A 138 5.68 73.37 8.87
N LEU A 139 5.25 73.04 7.64
CA LEU A 139 5.22 74.01 6.54
C LEU A 139 4.29 75.18 6.83
N ARG A 140 3.10 74.91 7.39
CA ARG A 140 2.15 75.96 7.76
C ARG A 140 2.70 76.89 8.84
N LEU A 141 3.43 76.33 9.82
CA LEU A 141 4.14 77.13 10.82
C LEU A 141 5.21 78.02 10.17
N LEU A 142 5.94 77.52 9.16
CA LEU A 142 6.92 78.32 8.41
C LEU A 142 6.28 79.40 7.53
N ASP A 143 5.14 79.13 6.90
CA ASP A 143 4.39 80.12 6.13
C ASP A 143 3.79 81.21 7.04
N ASP A 144 3.35 80.85 8.25
CA ASP A 144 2.94 81.83 9.27
C ASP A 144 4.15 82.62 9.82
N MET A 145 5.38 82.14 9.62
CA MET A 145 6.63 82.86 9.93
C MET A 145 7.09 83.80 8.80
N VAL A 146 6.21 84.19 7.86
CA VAL A 146 6.50 85.29 6.93
C VAL A 146 6.92 86.52 7.72
N LEU A 147 8.14 86.93 7.42
CA LEU A 147 8.90 88.04 7.97
C LEU A 147 8.04 89.30 8.08
N ASP A 148 7.88 89.81 9.31
CA ASP A 148 7.69 91.24 9.58
C ASP A 148 8.93 92.00 9.08
N ALA A 149 9.05 92.15 7.76
CA ALA A 149 10.07 92.96 7.13
C ALA A 149 9.50 93.59 5.86
N GLU A 150 8.50 94.44 6.04
CA GLU A 150 8.27 95.61 5.19
C GLU A 150 7.42 96.62 5.97
N GLU A 151 8.08 97.41 6.83
CA GLU A 151 7.54 98.72 7.20
C GLU A 151 7.67 99.64 5.97
N PRO A 152 6.58 100.24 5.46
CA PRO A 152 6.71 101.29 4.46
C PRO A 152 7.21 102.56 5.15
N ALA A 153 8.37 103.05 4.71
CA ALA A 153 8.93 104.33 5.18
C ALA A 153 7.91 105.48 5.04
N PRO A 154 7.75 106.34 6.06
CA PRO A 154 6.79 107.44 5.97
C PRO A 154 7.28 108.52 5.00
N ALA A 155 6.38 108.92 4.12
CA ALA A 155 6.56 109.92 3.09
C ALA A 155 7.03 111.28 3.65
N ALA A 156 8.08 111.83 3.04
CA ALA A 156 8.54 113.18 3.26
C ALA A 156 7.50 114.22 2.80
N GLN A 157 7.12 115.15 3.69
CA GLN A 157 6.43 116.39 3.32
C GLN A 157 7.38 117.58 3.51
N GLN A 158 7.56 118.36 2.45
CA GLN A 158 8.39 119.56 2.41
C GLN A 158 7.55 120.84 2.62
N LYS A 159 8.09 121.71 3.51
CA LYS A 159 8.21 123.20 3.43
C LYS A 159 6.93 124.07 3.64
N PRO A 160 7.04 125.36 4.07
CA PRO A 160 8.08 126.32 3.63
C PRO A 160 8.59 127.45 4.57
N ALA A 161 9.65 128.11 4.08
CA ALA A 161 10.03 129.54 4.16
C ALA A 161 10.24 130.20 5.54
N GLU A 162 11.48 130.56 5.92
CA GLU A 162 12.18 131.81 5.57
C GLU A 162 11.61 133.07 6.25
N LYS A 163 12.33 133.60 7.25
CA LYS A 163 12.71 135.03 7.31
C LYS A 163 13.76 135.35 8.38
N ARG A 164 14.78 136.06 7.90
CA ARG A 164 15.83 136.83 8.60
C ARG A 164 15.35 137.65 9.80
N ALA A 165 16.20 137.73 10.82
CA ALA A 165 16.73 138.98 11.43
C ALA A 165 17.83 138.55 12.42
N GLY A 166 19.09 138.94 12.21
CA GLY A 166 19.67 140.13 12.85
C GLY A 166 20.17 139.76 14.25
N ALA A 167 21.47 139.51 14.45
CA ALA A 167 22.53 140.49 14.65
C ALA A 167 22.94 140.53 16.13
N ASN A 168 24.25 140.37 16.38
CA ASN A 168 25.07 140.78 17.54
C ASN A 168 24.48 140.54 18.94
N THR A 169 25.18 139.88 19.86
CA THR A 169 26.57 140.13 20.28
C THR A 169 27.04 138.95 21.13
#